data_AF-A0A6N8VKA8-F1
#
_entry.id   AF-A0A6N8VKA8-F1
#
_cell.length_a   1.000
_cell.length_b   1.000
_cell.length_c   1.000
_cell.angle_alpha   90.00
_cell.angle_beta   90.00
_cell.angle_gamma   90.00
#
_symmetry.space_group_name_H-M   'P 1'
#
loop_
_entity.id
_entity.type
_entity.pdbx_description
1 polymer ?
#
loop_
_entity_poly.entity_id
_entity_poly.type
_entity_poly.pdbx_seq_one_letter_code
_entity_poly.pdbx_strand_id
1 'polypeptide(L)'
;MTDDLSLEQRILIMMRKTLANVVKDTTPPAGMRHPLKDSTIKDIRDCFALISARERSLQQLSENPPAKMRPRFADEPHTDKIVPFRSIKKSRPKSKR
;
A
#
# COMPACT_ATOMS: atom_id res chain seq x y z
N MET A 1 -9.39 -12.14 9.21
CA MET A 1 -7.94 -11.91 8.99
C MET A 1 -7.68 -10.98 7.79
N THR A 2 -8.37 -11.09 6.66
CA THR A 2 -8.24 -10.16 5.52
C THR A 2 -8.96 -8.83 5.75
N ASP A 3 -10.12 -8.84 6.41
CA ASP A 3 -10.91 -7.63 6.67
C ASP A 3 -10.22 -6.66 7.65
N ASP A 4 -9.51 -7.20 8.64
CA ASP A 4 -8.78 -6.38 9.63
C ASP A 4 -7.62 -5.60 8.99
N LEU A 5 -6.88 -6.25 8.08
CA LEU A 5 -5.81 -5.60 7.31
C LEU A 5 -6.36 -4.48 6.42
N SER A 6 -7.53 -4.69 5.82
CA SER A 6 -8.20 -3.69 4.98
C SER A 6 -8.66 -2.47 5.79
N LEU A 7 -9.24 -2.69 6.98
CA LEU A 7 -9.64 -1.60 7.88
C LEU A 7 -8.44 -0.78 8.33
N GLU A 8 -7.36 -1.44 8.73
CA GLU A 8 -6.15 -0.78 9.20
C GLU A 8 -5.48 0.06 8.12
N GLN A 9 -5.37 -0.48 6.90
CA GLN A 9 -4.89 0.28 5.73
C GLN A 9 -5.73 1.55 5.50
N ARG A 10 -7.06 1.44 5.60
CA ARG A 10 -7.95 2.59 5.46
C ARG A 10 -7.72 3.64 6.55
N ILE A 11 -7.53 3.22 7.80
CA ILE A 11 -7.21 4.11 8.92
C ILE A 11 -5.90 4.85 8.65
N LEU A 12 -4.84 4.15 8.26
CA LEU A 12 -3.53 4.76 7.98
C LEU A 12 -3.58 5.75 6.81
N ILE A 13 -4.34 5.43 5.75
CA ILE A 13 -4.59 6.36 4.64
C ILE A 13 -5.27 7.63 5.14
N MET A 14 -6.33 7.49 5.94
CA MET A 14 -7.06 8.64 6.47
C MET A 14 -6.19 9.48 7.40
N MET A 15 -5.45 8.86 8.33
CA MET A 15 -4.54 9.56 9.24
C MET A 15 -3.43 10.31 8.49
N ARG A 16 -2.83 9.69 7.47
CA ARG A 16 -1.81 10.36 6.65
C ARG A 16 -2.40 11.58 5.93
N LYS A 17 -3.58 11.44 5.34
CA LYS A 17 -4.26 12.53 4.61
C LYS A 17 -4.62 13.69 5.53
N THR A 18 -5.17 13.41 6.70
CA THR A 18 -5.55 14.45 7.66
C THR A 18 -4.33 15.22 8.15
N LEU A 19 -3.28 14.51 8.57
CA LEU A 19 -2.02 15.15 8.98
C LEU A 19 -1.39 15.97 7.85
N ALA A 20 -1.43 15.47 6.61
CA ALA A 20 -0.88 16.20 5.47
C ALA A 20 -1.65 17.50 5.18
N ASN A 21 -2.98 17.49 5.33
CA ASN A 21 -3.80 18.70 5.21
C ASN A 21 -3.48 19.70 6.32
N VAL A 22 -3.36 19.23 7.57
CA VAL A 22 -2.95 20.09 8.69
C VAL A 22 -1.59 20.74 8.42
N VAL A 23 -0.61 19.99 7.92
CA VAL A 23 0.70 20.55 7.56
C VAL A 23 0.57 21.60 6.46
N LYS A 24 -0.22 21.35 5.41
CA LYS A 24 -0.45 22.33 4.34
C LYS A 24 -1.08 23.62 4.86
N ASP A 25 -2.11 23.50 5.69
CA ASP A 25 -2.85 24.65 6.21
C ASP A 25 -2.03 25.46 7.23
N THR A 26 -1.06 24.82 7.90
CA THR A 26 -0.21 25.46 8.91
C THR A 26 1.13 25.92 8.39
N THR A 27 1.55 25.51 7.19
CA THR A 27 2.84 25.93 6.61
C THR A 27 2.76 27.39 6.16
N PRO A 28 3.48 28.31 6.81
CA PRO A 28 3.43 29.71 6.43
C PRO A 28 4.29 30.00 5.18
N PRO A 29 4.08 31.14 4.51
CA PRO A 29 4.99 31.64 3.50
C PRO A 29 6.42 31.80 4.03
N ALA A 30 7.41 31.77 3.14
CA ALA A 30 8.81 31.93 3.52
C ALA A 30 9.04 33.24 4.28
N GLY A 31 9.79 33.17 5.39
CA GLY A 31 10.10 34.32 6.26
C GLY A 31 9.07 34.59 7.37
N MET A 32 7.93 33.91 7.39
CA MET A 32 6.97 33.97 8.50
C MET A 32 7.21 32.85 9.52
N ARG A 33 6.90 33.12 10.79
CA ARG A 33 6.98 32.11 11.86
C ARG A 33 5.88 31.06 11.68
N HIS A 34 6.23 29.80 11.92
CA HIS A 34 5.28 28.69 11.90
C HIS A 34 4.30 28.79 13.09
N PRO A 35 3.00 28.55 12.89
CA PRO A 35 2.00 28.67 13.96
C PRO A 35 2.08 27.54 15.00
N LEU A 36 2.61 26.38 14.62
CA LEU A 36 2.90 25.27 15.54
C LEU A 36 4.28 25.39 16.16
N LYS A 37 4.43 24.91 17.40
CA LYS A 37 5.72 24.78 18.10
C LYS A 37 6.60 23.74 17.42
N ASP A 38 7.93 23.92 17.50
CA ASP A 38 8.90 22.98 16.93
C ASP A 38 8.74 21.54 17.44
N SER A 39 8.36 21.38 18.72
CA SER A 39 8.05 20.07 19.28
C SER A 39 6.89 19.39 18.56
N THR A 40 5.80 20.12 18.32
CA THR A 40 4.62 19.60 17.60
C THR A 40 4.96 19.25 16.15
N ILE A 41 5.80 20.05 15.49
CA ILE A 41 6.28 19.75 14.13
C ILE A 41 7.09 18.44 14.14
N LYS A 42 7.93 18.24 15.15
CA LYS A 42 8.69 17.00 15.32
C LYS A 42 7.76 15.80 15.55
N ASP A 43 6.78 15.94 16.45
CA ASP A 43 5.81 14.88 16.75
C ASP A 43 5.03 14.45 15.49
N ILE A 44 4.67 15.40 14.61
CA ILE A 44 4.01 15.12 13.33
C ILE A 44 4.93 14.33 12.38
N ARG A 45 6.22 14.68 12.31
CA ARG A 45 7.21 13.94 11.50
C ARG A 45 7.38 12.51 12.00
N ASP A 46 7.48 12.35 13.32
CA ASP A 46 7.61 11.04 13.95
C ASP A 46 6.35 10.18 13.71
N CYS A 47 5.16 10.78 13.76
CA CYS A 47 3.91 10.11 13.38
C CYS A 47 3.93 9.63 11.92
N PHE A 48 4.37 10.47 10.96
CA PHE A 48 4.49 10.05 9.56
C PHE A 48 5.48 8.89 9.37
N ALA A 49 6.57 8.87 10.13
CA ALA A 49 7.52 7.77 10.10
C ALA A 49 6.88 6.45 10.59
N LEU A 50 6.12 6.50 11.69
CA LEU A 50 5.40 5.35 12.23
C LEU A 50 4.33 4.82 11.26
N ILE A 51 3.55 5.72 10.66
CA ILE A 51 2.57 5.36 9.62
C ILE A 51 3.27 4.64 8.46
N SER A 52 4.35 5.22 7.94
CA SER A 52 5.09 4.65 6.80
C SER A 52 5.68 3.28 7.13
N ALA A 53 6.20 3.10 8.34
CA ALA A 53 6.71 1.81 8.80
C ALA A 53 5.59 0.77 8.86
N ARG A 54 4.42 1.13 9.41
CA ARG A 54 3.29 0.20 9.53
C ARG A 54 2.72 -0.17 8.16
N GLU A 55 2.58 0.78 7.26
CA GLU A 55 2.08 0.52 5.91
C GLU A 55 2.98 -0.43 5.13
N ARG A 56 4.30 -0.31 5.30
CA ARG A 56 5.26 -1.27 4.73
C ARG A 56 5.04 -2.67 5.29
N SER A 57 4.83 -2.80 6.60
CA SER A 57 4.53 -4.10 7.23
C SER A 57 3.22 -4.70 6.70
N LEU A 58 2.16 -3.90 6.55
CA LEU A 58 0.89 -4.35 5.98
C LEU A 58 1.03 -4.80 4.51
N GLN A 59 1.85 -4.11 3.72
CA GLN A 59 2.15 -4.50 2.35
C GLN A 59 2.89 -5.84 2.28
N GLN A 60 3.82 -6.11 3.21
CA GLN A 60 4.54 -7.38 3.28
C GLN A 60 3.63 -8.55 3.67
N LEU A 61 2.64 -8.30 4.53
CA LEU A 61 1.65 -9.30 4.96
C LEU A 61 0.54 -9.52 3.92
N SER A 62 0.34 -8.58 3.00
CA SER A 62 -0.67 -8.71 1.95
C SER A 62 -0.33 -9.82 0.96
N GLU A 63 -1.35 -10.54 0.47
CA GLU A 63 -1.19 -11.68 -0.45
C GLU A 63 -0.49 -11.30 -1.76
N ASN A 64 -0.66 -10.04 -2.19
CA ASN A 64 -0.03 -9.47 -3.37
C ASN A 64 0.78 -8.21 -3.02
N PRO A 65 2.03 -8.36 -2.54
CA PRO A 65 2.88 -7.23 -2.26
C PRO A 65 3.14 -6.41 -3.54
N PRO A 66 3.08 -5.07 -3.51
CA PRO A 66 3.33 -4.22 -4.67
C PRO A 66 4.75 -4.38 -5.23
N ALA A 67 5.69 -4.92 -4.44
CA ALA A 67 7.03 -5.31 -4.92
C ALA A 67 6.99 -6.34 -6.07
N LYS A 68 5.95 -7.18 -6.14
CA LYS A 68 5.74 -8.13 -7.25
C LYS A 68 5.11 -7.48 -8.49
N MET A 69 4.61 -6.23 -8.39
CA MET A 69 3.93 -5.51 -9.48
C MET A 69 4.82 -4.44 -10.15
N ARG A 70 6.14 -4.47 -9.89
CA ARG A 70 7.09 -3.57 -10.55
C ARG A 70 7.10 -3.85 -12.06
N PRO A 71 7.09 -2.81 -12.92
CA PRO A 71 7.30 -2.99 -14.36
C PRO A 71 8.60 -3.76 -14.60
N ARG A 72 8.55 -4.74 -15.51
CA ARG A 72 9.70 -5.54 -15.93
C ARG A 72 10.24 -5.02 -17.26
N PHE A 73 11.55 -5.12 -17.48
CA PHE A 73 12.12 -4.86 -18.79
C PHE A 73 11.68 -5.94 -19.80
N ALA A 74 11.58 -5.58 -21.07
CA ALA A 74 11.14 -6.49 -22.13
C ALA A 74 12.06 -7.71 -22.28
N ASP A 75 13.34 -7.57 -21.93
CA ASP A 75 14.35 -8.62 -22.06
C ASP A 75 14.46 -9.52 -20.81
N GLU A 76 13.66 -9.26 -19.76
CA GLU A 76 13.68 -10.10 -18.55
C GLU A 76 13.09 -11.50 -18.83
N PRO A 77 13.80 -12.58 -18.48
CA PRO A 77 13.30 -13.94 -18.70
C PRO A 77 12.04 -14.20 -17.88
N HIS A 78 10.94 -14.55 -18.56
CA HIS A 78 9.66 -14.87 -17.92
C HIS A 78 9.65 -16.32 -17.38
N THR A 79 9.38 -16.48 -16.08
CA THR A 79 9.09 -17.79 -15.44
C THR A 79 7.61 -18.17 -15.53
N ASP A 80 6.93 -17.76 -16.60
CA ASP A 80 5.50 -18.01 -16.75
C ASP A 80 5.28 -19.37 -17.41
N LYS A 81 4.46 -20.22 -16.77
CA LYS A 81 4.02 -21.48 -17.37
C LYS A 81 2.96 -21.18 -18.43
N ILE A 82 3.39 -21.05 -19.68
CA ILE A 82 2.49 -20.98 -20.84
C ILE A 82 1.73 -22.31 -20.92
N VAL A 83 0.44 -22.29 -20.60
CA VAL A 83 -0.43 -23.47 -20.77
C VAL A 83 -1.14 -23.35 -22.13
N PRO A 84 -0.86 -24.24 -23.09
CA PRO A 84 -1.54 -24.20 -24.38
C PRO A 84 -3.04 -24.45 -24.17
N PHE A 85 -3.89 -23.58 -24.71
CA PHE A 85 -5.35 -23.72 -24.59
C PHE A 85 -5.87 -25.06 -25.15
N ARG A 86 -5.14 -25.65 -26.12
CA ARG A 86 -5.42 -26.97 -26.69
C ARG A 86 -5.30 -28.12 -25.69
N SER A 87 -4.56 -27.94 -24.60
CA SER A 87 -4.32 -28.97 -23.58
C SER A 87 -5.42 -29.05 -22.53
N ILE A 88 -6.38 -28.12 -22.53
CA ILE A 88 -7.46 -28.05 -21.55
C ILE A 88 -8.52 -29.09 -21.92
N LYS A 89 -8.38 -30.31 -21.39
CA LYS A 89 -9.42 -31.35 -21.50
C LYS A 89 -10.61 -30.94 -20.64
N LYS A 90 -11.78 -30.73 -21.25
CA LYS A 90 -13.06 -30.56 -20.52
C LYS A 90 -13.33 -31.81 -19.68
N SER A 91 -13.22 -31.72 -18.36
CA SER A 91 -13.74 -32.76 -17.47
C SER A 91 -15.26 -32.73 -17.52
N ARG A 92 -15.90 -33.73 -18.14
CA ARG A 92 -17.35 -33.93 -18.02
C ARG A 92 -17.67 -34.28 -16.56
N PRO A 93 -18.63 -33.60 -15.91
CA PRO A 93 -19.10 -34.03 -14.61
C PRO A 93 -19.76 -35.41 -14.75
N LYS A 94 -19.29 -36.39 -13.98
CA LYS A 94 -19.95 -37.70 -13.89
C LYS A 94 -21.30 -37.50 -13.21
N SER A 95 -22.38 -37.63 -13.99
CA SER A 95 -23.73 -37.82 -13.46
C SER A 95 -23.70 -39.06 -12.55
N LYS A 96 -23.94 -38.86 -11.25
CA LYS A 96 -24.27 -39.95 -10.32
C LYS A 96 -25.69 -40.40 -10.66
N ARG A 97 -25.82 -41.62 -11.19
CA ARG A 97 -27.06 -42.40 -11.16
C ARG A 97 -27.25 -43.01 -9.79
#